data_AF-A0A933SVB1-F1
#
_entry.id   AF-A0A933SVB1-F1
#
_cell.length_a   1.000
_cell.length_b   1.000
_cell.length_c   1.000
_cell.angle_alpha   90.00
_cell.angle_beta   90.00
_cell.angle_gamma   90.00
#
_symmetry.space_group_name_H-M   'P 1'
#
loop_
_entity.id
_entity.type
_entity.pdbx_description
1 polymer ?
#
loop_
_entity_poly.entity_id
_entity_poly.type
_entity_poly.pdbx_seq_one_letter_code
_entity_poly.pdbx_strand_id
1 'polypeptide(L)' 'MNEEDIIRFCKKILSAYKCPKSVDFVDSLPKSGSGKILKKVLRERHWG' A
#
# COMPACT_ATOMS: atom_id res chain seq x y z
N MET A 1 -10.47 11.13 4.52
CA MET A 1 -10.13 10.19 3.44
C MET A 1 -9.76 8.89 4.11
N ASN A 2 -10.56 7.85 3.91
CA ASN A 2 -10.38 6.53 4.52
C ASN A 2 -9.92 5.49 3.48
N GLU A 3 -9.78 4.24 3.89
CA GLU A 3 -9.39 3.12 3.04
C GLU A 3 -10.36 2.94 1.85
N GLU A 4 -11.68 2.93 2.10
CA GLU A 4 -12.70 2.78 1.06
C GLU A 4 -12.63 3.88 0.00
N ASP A 5 -12.35 5.13 0.40
CA ASP A 5 -12.23 6.25 -0.52
C ASP A 5 -11.09 6.02 -1.53
N ILE A 6 -9.95 5.54 -1.05
CA ILE A 6 -8.77 5.23 -1.89
C ILE A 6 -9.09 4.08 -2.84
N ILE A 7 -9.65 2.99 -2.30
CA ILE A 7 -9.98 1.81 -3.13
C ILE A 7 -11.03 2.18 -4.18
N ARG A 8 -12.05 2.97 -3.81
CA ARG A 8 -13.08 3.46 -4.74
C ARG A 8 -12.47 4.35 -5.82
N PHE A 9 -11.53 5.22 -5.46
CA PHE A 9 -10.80 6.03 -6.43
C PHE A 9 -10.00 5.15 -7.41
N CYS A 10 -9.24 4.18 -6.90
CA CYS A 10 -8.49 3.23 -7.73
C CYS A 10 -9.40 2.46 -8.69
N LYS A 11 -10.58 1.99 -8.25
CA LYS A 11 -11.54 1.26 -9.10
C LYS A 11 -12.11 2.08 -10.26
N LYS A 12 -12.07 3.41 -10.19
CA LYS A 12 -12.52 4.29 -11.29
C LYS A 12 -11.48 4.38 -12.42
N ILE A 13 -10.20 4.17 -12.13
CA ILE A 13 -9.09 4.42 -13.06
C ILE A 13 -8.24 3.17 -13.35
N LEU A 14 -8.35 2.12 -12.54
CA LEU A 14 -7.66 0.85 -12.69
C LEU A 14 -8.65 -0.28 -12.96
N SER A 15 -8.20 -1.28 -13.72
CA SER A 15 -8.93 -2.55 -13.81
C SER A 15 -9.00 -3.23 -12.44
N ALA A 16 -10.09 -3.98 -12.20
CA ALA A 16 -10.41 -4.55 -10.90
C ALA A 16 -9.27 -5.37 -10.26
N TYR A 17 -8.52 -6.14 -11.07
CA TYR A 17 -7.42 -6.97 -10.57
C TYR A 17 -6.17 -6.18 -10.17
N LYS A 18 -6.03 -4.92 -10.61
CA LYS A 18 -4.94 -4.02 -10.22
C LYS A 18 -5.28 -3.17 -9.01
N CYS A 19 -6.55 -3.17 -8.59
CA CYS A 19 -6.96 -2.41 -7.42
C CYS A 19 -6.37 -3.05 -6.15
N PRO A 20 -5.90 -2.24 -5.19
CA PRO A 20 -5.43 -2.76 -3.91
C PRO A 20 -6.59 -3.45 -3.17
N LYS A 21 -6.25 -4.50 -2.41
CA LYS A 21 -7.22 -5.22 -1.57
C LYS A 21 -7.46 -4.52 -0.24
N SER A 22 -6.43 -3.87 0.30
CA SER A 22 -6.47 -3.07 1.52
C SER A 22 -5.56 -1.85 1.41
N VAL A 23 -5.78 -0.87 2.29
CA VAL A 23 -4.92 0.32 2.43
C VAL A 23 -4.67 0.64 3.90
N ASP A 24 -3.42 0.46 4.32
CA ASP A 24 -2.97 0.83 5.65
C ASP A 24 -2.33 2.22 5.66
N PHE A 25 -2.78 3.07 6.59
CA PHE A 25 -2.16 4.37 6.85
C PHE A 25 -1.10 4.21 7.93
N VAL A 26 0.13 4.60 7.63
CA VAL A 26 1.27 4.50 8.54
C VAL A 26 1.96 5.85 8.65
N ASP A 27 2.49 6.17 9.84
CA ASP A 27 3.22 7.42 10.07
C ASP A 27 4.51 7.49 9.24
N SER A 28 5.13 6.33 8.99
CA SER A 28 6.34 6.24 8.17
C SER A 28 6.51 4.89 7.48
N LEU A 29 7.13 4.93 6.30
CA LEU A 29 7.53 3.72 5.59
C LEU A 29 8.89 3.22 6.10
N PRO A 30 9.09 1.89 6.20
CA PRO A 30 10.39 1.33 6.55
C PRO A 30 11.41 1.68 5.46
N LYS A 31 12.50 2.34 5.85
CA LYS A 31 13.56 2.77 4.93
C LYS A 31 14.93 2.23 5.38
N SER A 32 15.84 2.03 4.43
CA SER A 32 17.25 1.75 4.72
C SER A 32 17.94 3.00 5.28
N GLY A 33 19.17 2.84 5.80
CA GLY A 33 20.01 3.99 6.19
C GLY A 33 20.31 4.97 5.03
N SER A 34 20.14 4.53 3.78
CA SER A 34 20.22 5.37 2.57
C SER A 34 18.86 5.88 2.06
N GLY A 35 17.77 5.67 2.82
CA GLY A 35 16.44 6.19 2.52
C GLY A 35 15.58 5.35 1.57
N LYS A 36 16.07 4.21 1.06
CA LYS A 36 15.30 3.33 0.15
C LYS A 36 14.19 2.60 0.90
N ILE A 37 12.98 2.53 0.34
CA ILE A 37 11.87 1.79 0.95
C ILE A 37 12.21 0.29 0.98
N LEU A 38 12.11 -0.31 2.17
CA LEU A 38 12.37 -1.73 2.40
C LEU A 38 11.11 -2.55 2.08
N LYS A 39 10.88 -2.78 0.78
CA LYS A 39 9.72 -3.58 0.31
C LYS A 39 9.68 -4.98 0.93
N LYS A 40 10.83 -5.59 1.26
CA LYS A 40 10.89 -6.91 1.92
C LYS A 40 10.10 -6.92 3.23
N VAL A 41 10.34 -5.92 4.10
CA VAL A 41 9.66 -5.78 5.40
C VAL A 41 8.16 -5.56 5.21
N LEU A 42 7.77 -4.72 4.24
CA LEU A 42 6.37 -4.54 3.90
C LEU A 42 5.73 -5.85 3.42
N ARG A 43 6.46 -6.65 2.63
CA ARG A 43 5.92 -7.92 2.15
C ARG A 43 5.71 -8.95 3.24
N GLU A 44 6.65 -9.06 4.18
CA GLU A 44 6.52 -9.96 5.33
C GLU A 44 5.30 -9.61 6.19
N ARG A 45 4.92 -8.33 6.30
CA ARG A 45 3.75 -7.88 7.06
C ARG A 45 2.39 -8.20 6.39
N HIS A 46 2.34 -8.23 5.05
CA HIS A 46 1.06 -8.25 4.32
C HIS A 46 0.88 -9.43 3.33
N TRP A 47 1.94 -10.18 3.02
CA TRP A 47 1.93 -11.31 2.08
C TRP A 47 2.60 -12.58 2.65
N GLY A 48 2.68 -12.69 3.98
CA GLY A 48 3.03 -13.94 4.66
C GLY A 48 2.03 -15.05 4.37
#